data_AF-A0A7X9I6K3-F1
#
_entry.id   AF-A0A7X9I6K3-F1
#
_cell.length_a   1.000
_cell.length_b   1.000
_cell.length_c   1.000
_cell.angle_alpha   90.00
_cell.angle_beta   90.00
_cell.angle_gamma   90.00
#
_symmetry.space_group_name_H-M   'P 1'
#
loop_
_entity.id
_entity.type
_entity.pdbx_description
1 polymer ?
#
loop_
_entity_poly.entity_id
_entity_poly.type
_entity_poly.pdbx_seq_one_letter_code
_entity_poly.pdbx_strand_id
1 'polypeptide(L)'
;MSDKNVTLVLPSGGSRNAEVPDDVEIKDLLPELATTLELPTVGPDGRPVSYRLDSKALGRELKEDETLTSAGIPDNDRLMITADITAG
;
A
#
# COMPACT_ATOMS: atom_id res chain seq x y z
N MET A 1 -13.20 12.18 5.10
CA MET A 1 -12.88 12.17 3.67
C MET A 1 -11.96 13.34 3.38
N SER A 2 -10.72 13.20 3.86
CA SER A 2 -9.60 13.98 3.36
C SER A 2 -8.74 13.01 2.59
N ASP A 3 -8.27 13.43 1.43
CA ASP A 3 -7.29 12.64 0.72
C ASP A 3 -5.89 13.10 1.14
N LYS A 4 -4.95 12.15 1.16
CA LYS A 4 -3.53 12.40 1.44
C LYS A 4 -2.71 12.23 0.18
N ASN A 5 -1.91 13.25 -0.10
CA ASN A 5 -0.86 13.16 -1.10
C ASN A 5 0.27 12.29 -0.57
N VAL A 6 0.58 11.21 -1.29
CA VAL A 6 1.64 10.25 -0.92
C VAL A 6 2.43 9.85 -2.16
N THR A 7 3.64 9.37 -1.95
CA THR A 7 4.45 8.72 -2.99
C THR A 7 4.35 7.21 -2.82
N LEU A 8 3.72 6.54 -3.76
CA LEU A 8 3.66 5.08 -3.81
C LEU A 8 4.93 4.56 -4.49
N VAL A 9 5.70 3.72 -3.79
CA VAL A 9 6.85 3.00 -4.34
C VAL A 9 6.39 1.58 -4.70
N LEU A 10 6.48 1.25 -5.99
CA LEU A 10 5.96 0.01 -6.55
C LEU A 10 6.97 -1.14 -6.36
N PRO A 11 6.50 -2.40 -6.25
CA PRO A 11 7.38 -3.58 -6.17
C PRO A 11 8.34 -3.71 -7.36
N SER A 12 7.97 -3.19 -8.53
CA SER A 12 8.77 -3.19 -9.76
C SER A 12 9.92 -2.17 -9.76
N GLY A 13 10.04 -1.33 -8.72
CA GLY A 13 11.12 -0.35 -8.55
C GLY A 13 10.76 1.08 -8.97
N GLY A 14 9.60 1.31 -9.58
CA GLY A 14 9.10 2.65 -9.90
C GLY A 14 8.44 3.35 -8.71
N SER A 15 8.18 4.66 -8.83
CA SER A 15 7.33 5.38 -7.88
C SER A 15 6.41 6.37 -8.57
N ARG A 16 5.23 6.61 -7.98
CA ARG A 16 4.28 7.62 -8.47
C ARG A 16 3.62 8.35 -7.32
N ASN A 17 3.26 9.60 -7.56
CA ASN A 17 2.45 10.37 -6.64
C ASN A 17 0.98 9.94 -6.80
N ALA A 18 0.28 9.87 -5.69
CA ALA A 18 -1.14 9.55 -5.65
C ALA A 18 -1.81 10.32 -4.52
N GLU A 19 -3.07 10.64 -4.74
CA GLU A 19 -3.99 11.15 -3.72
C GLU A 19 -4.81 9.95 -3.26
N VAL A 20 -4.74 9.65 -1.97
CA VAL A 20 -5.26 8.40 -1.38
C VAL A 20 -6.17 8.74 -0.20
N PRO A 21 -7.36 8.14 -0.08
CA PRO A 21 -8.26 8.42 1.03
C PRO A 21 -7.61 8.06 2.36
N ASP A 22 -7.68 8.96 3.33
CA ASP A 22 -7.01 8.80 4.62
C ASP A 22 -7.85 8.13 5.71
N ASP A 23 -9.11 7.84 5.41
CA ASP A 23 -10.12 7.29 6.32
C ASP A 23 -10.59 5.87 5.95
N VAL A 24 -10.00 5.26 4.92
CA VAL A 24 -10.24 3.87 4.52
C VAL A 24 -9.24 2.94 5.20
N GLU A 25 -9.72 1.80 5.70
CA GLU A 25 -8.87 0.79 6.33
C GLU A 25 -7.92 0.16 5.29
N ILE A 26 -6.68 -0.13 5.68
CA ILE A 26 -5.63 -0.65 4.79
C ILE A 26 -6.08 -1.92 4.06
N LYS A 27 -6.84 -2.81 4.72
CA LYS A 27 -7.37 -4.04 4.12
C LYS A 27 -8.30 -3.81 2.92
N ASP A 28 -9.02 -2.69 2.91
CA ASP A 28 -9.95 -2.32 1.85
C ASP A 28 -9.26 -1.42 0.81
N LEU A 29 -8.29 -0.62 1.25
CA LEU A 29 -7.51 0.27 0.39
C LEU A 29 -6.54 -0.50 -0.52
N LEU A 30 -5.85 -1.51 0.00
CA LEU A 30 -4.80 -2.24 -0.74
C LEU A 30 -5.31 -2.94 -2.02
N PRO A 31 -6.46 -3.65 -2.03
CA PRO A 31 -7.02 -4.23 -3.25
C PRO A 31 -7.33 -3.19 -4.33
N GLU A 32 -7.85 -2.03 -3.93
CA GLU A 32 -8.17 -0.92 -4.84
C GLU A 32 -6.90 -0.29 -5.42
N LEU A 33 -5.87 -0.09 -4.58
CA LEU A 33 -4.55 0.35 -5.04
C LEU A 33 -3.93 -0.67 -5.99
N ALA A 34 -3.95 -1.97 -5.66
CA ALA A 34 -3.40 -3.01 -6.51
C ALA A 34 -4.08 -3.02 -7.90
N THR A 35 -5.39 -2.85 -7.94
CA THR A 35 -6.17 -2.75 -9.18
C THR A 35 -5.80 -1.49 -9.97
N THR A 36 -5.79 -0.33 -9.33
CA THR A 36 -5.49 0.98 -9.95
C THR A 36 -4.04 1.10 -10.46
N LEU A 37 -3.13 0.39 -9.80
CA LEU A 37 -1.70 0.35 -10.13
C LEU A 37 -1.34 -0.79 -11.08
N GLU A 38 -2.32 -1.60 -11.50
CA GLU A 38 -2.14 -2.79 -12.35
C GLU A 38 -1.09 -3.76 -11.78
N LEU A 39 -1.09 -3.95 -10.45
CA LEU A 39 -0.16 -4.85 -9.80
C LEU A 39 -0.52 -6.32 -10.07
N PRO A 40 0.48 -7.23 -10.16
CA PRO A 40 0.24 -8.66 -10.36
C PRO A 40 -0.69 -9.27 -9.30
N THR A 41 -1.85 -9.77 -9.71
CA THR A 41 -2.78 -10.44 -8.79
C THR A 41 -2.45 -11.92 -8.56
N VAL A 42 -1.61 -12.50 -9.41
CA VAL A 42 -1.18 -13.91 -9.36
C VAL A 42 0.34 -13.98 -9.37
N GLY A 43 0.90 -14.73 -8.41
CA GLY A 43 2.32 -14.92 -8.24
C GLY A 43 2.90 -15.92 -9.24
N PRO A 44 4.24 -16.03 -9.32
CA PRO A 44 4.91 -16.98 -10.21
C PRO A 44 4.61 -18.45 -9.85
N ASP A 45 4.13 -18.71 -8.63
CA ASP A 45 3.67 -20.01 -8.14
C ASP A 45 2.19 -20.31 -8.45
N GLY A 46 1.50 -19.39 -9.12
CA GLY A 46 0.08 -19.51 -9.46
C GLY A 46 -0.88 -19.18 -8.31
N ARG A 47 -0.39 -18.66 -7.17
CA ARG A 47 -1.23 -18.28 -6.03
C ARG A 47 -1.59 -16.79 -6.06
N PRO A 48 -2.70 -16.37 -5.42
CA PRO A 48 -3.00 -14.95 -5.25
C PRO A 48 -1.86 -14.23 -4.53
N VAL A 49 -1.51 -13.03 -5.02
CA VAL A 49 -0.53 -12.16 -4.37
C VAL A 49 -1.24 -11.29 -3.34
N SER A 50 -0.79 -11.36 -2.10
CA SER A 50 -1.12 -10.36 -1.09
C SER A 50 -0.13 -9.21 -1.18
N TYR A 51 -0.58 -8.00 -0.88
CA TYR A 51 0.28 -6.83 -0.77
C TYR A 51 0.26 -6.31 0.66
N ARG A 52 1.37 -5.71 1.09
CA ARG A 52 1.43 -4.90 2.31
C ARG A 52 1.96 -3.52 2.00
N LEU A 53 1.77 -2.62 2.96
CA LEU A 53 2.15 -1.22 2.83
C LEU A 53 3.05 -0.80 3.98
N ASP A 54 4.28 -0.41 3.66
CA ASP A 54 5.28 0.06 4.62
C ASP A 54 5.45 1.57 4.53
N SER A 55 5.30 2.29 5.65
CA SER A 55 5.58 3.73 5.70
C SER A 55 7.07 3.99 5.92
N LYS A 56 7.69 4.80 5.06
CA LYS A 56 9.06 5.26 5.28
C LYS A 56 9.17 6.21 6.46
N ALA A 57 8.21 7.11 6.64
CA ALA A 57 8.23 8.06 7.75
C ALA A 57 8.07 7.37 9.11
N LEU A 58 7.18 6.37 9.20
CA LEU A 58 6.94 5.63 10.44
C LEU A 58 7.96 4.49 10.67
N GLY A 59 8.64 4.03 9.61
CA GLY A 59 9.61 2.94 9.69
C GLY A 59 8.98 1.59 10.02
N ARG A 60 7.69 1.40 9.71
CA ARG A 60 6.95 0.16 9.97
C ARG A 60 5.88 -0.11 8.91
N GLU A 61 5.44 -1.35 8.89
CA GLU A 61 4.24 -1.79 8.18
C GLU A 61 2.97 -1.18 8.79
N LEU A 62 2.01 -0.83 7.94
CA LEU A 62 0.65 -0.45 8.34
C LEU A 62 -0.22 -1.68 8.47
N LYS A 63 -0.97 -1.75 9.57
CA LYS A 63 -1.85 -2.89 9.84
C LYS A 63 -3.13 -2.79 9.02
N GLU A 64 -3.72 -3.94 8.76
CA GLU A 64 -4.97 -4.09 8.00
C GLU A 64 -6.15 -3.27 8.56
N ASP A 65 -6.20 -3.10 9.88
CA ASP A 65 -7.23 -2.36 10.61
C ASP A 65 -6.91 -0.86 10.81
N GLU A 66 -5.75 -0.40 10.35
CA GLU A 66 -5.38 1.01 10.40
C GLU A 66 -5.95 1.76 9.18
N THR A 67 -6.13 3.06 9.34
CA THR A 67 -6.30 4.04 8.25
C THR A 67 -5.03 4.88 8.15
N LEU A 68 -4.81 5.61 7.05
CA LEU A 68 -3.65 6.53 6.99
C LEU A 68 -3.70 7.57 8.12
N THR A 69 -4.90 8.03 8.48
CA THR A 69 -5.12 8.95 9.59
C THR A 69 -4.78 8.31 10.94
N SER A 70 -5.32 7.12 11.24
CA SER A 70 -5.11 6.48 12.55
C SER A 70 -3.66 6.02 12.76
N ALA A 71 -2.96 5.67 11.67
CA ALA A 71 -1.54 5.34 11.72
C ALA A 71 -0.64 6.59 11.85
N GLY A 72 -1.17 7.79 11.59
CA GLY A 72 -0.42 9.05 11.66
C GLY A 72 0.46 9.31 10.45
N ILE A 73 0.03 8.92 9.25
CA ILE A 73 0.80 9.12 8.02
C ILE A 73 0.94 10.61 7.69
N PRO A 74 2.17 11.14 7.57
CA PRO A 74 2.39 12.52 7.18
C PRO A 74 2.11 12.73 5.69
N ASP A 75 1.79 13.96 5.32
CA ASP A 75 1.64 14.31 3.90
C ASP A 75 2.99 14.14 3.17
N ASN A 76 2.91 13.66 1.94
CA ASN A 76 4.05 13.33 1.08
C ASN A 76 4.92 12.16 1.60
N ASP A 77 4.41 11.33 2.51
CA ASP A 77 5.11 10.10 2.91
C ASP A 77 5.36 9.19 1.69
N ARG A 78 6.41 8.37 1.80
CA ARG A 78 6.72 7.31 0.84
C ARG A 78 6.18 6.00 1.39
N LEU A 79 5.13 5.51 0.75
CA LEU A 79 4.50 4.25 1.07
C LEU A 79 5.06 3.19 0.12
N MET A 80 5.79 2.22 0.66
CA MET A 80 6.30 1.10 -0.13
C MET A 80 5.25 0.01 -0.21
N ILE A 81 4.93 -0.40 -1.43
CA ILE A 81 4.09 -1.55 -1.67
C ILE A 81 5.00 -2.75 -1.86
N THR A 82 4.82 -3.77 -1.04
CA THR A 82 5.59 -5.02 -1.08
C THR A 82 4.65 -6.18 -1.31
N ALA A 83 5.00 -7.08 -2.26
CA ALA A 83 4.29 -8.34 -2.41
C ALA A 83 4.61 -9.24 -1.22
N ASP A 84 3.59 -9.67 -0.49
CA ASP A 84 3.70 -10.69 0.54
C ASP A 84 3.53 -12.06 -0.11
N ILE A 85 4.66 -12.62 -0.53
CA ILE A 85 4.70 -13.99 -1.05
C ILE A 85 5.03 -14.88 0.15
N THR A 86 4.00 -15.46 0.76
CA THR A 86 4.20 -16.51 1.75
C THR A 86 4.83 -17.71 1.04
N ALA A 87 6.16 -17.81 1.12
CA ALA A 87 6.87 -19.04 0.78
C ALA A 87 6.39 -20.11 1.77
N GLY A 88 5.47 -20.96 1.32
CA GLY A 88 4.99 -22.12 2.07
C GLY A 88 6.08 -23.13 2.36
#